data_AF-A0AAN8F4J1-F1
#
_entry.id   AF-A0AAN8F4J1-F1
#
_cell.length_a   1.000
_cell.length_b   1.000
_cell.length_c   1.000
_cell.angle_alpha   90.00
_cell.angle_beta   90.00
_cell.angle_gamma   90.00
#
_symmetry.space_group_name_H-M   'P 1'
#
loop_
_entity.id
_entity.type
_entity.pdbx_description
1 polymer ?
#
loop_
_entity_poly.entity_id
_entity_poly.type
_entity_poly.pdbx_seq_one_letter_code
_entity_poly.pdbx_strand_id
1 'polypeptide(L)'
;MVMEEDTDIKLKTRFLGQVLVLYARPPLQLESFFSLLKEACQQPSSHAITVKWIDEDGDPVSIDSQRELDEAVRILQQSGDAELNIHVFLGQPALPGLPCEGED
;
A
#
# COMPACT_ATOMS: atom_id res chain seq x y z
N MET A 1 -18.60 1.03 -2.64
CA MET A 1 -17.87 0.80 -3.90
C MET A 1 -17.59 2.17 -4.50
N VAL A 2 -16.32 2.57 -4.52
CA VAL A 2 -15.88 3.84 -5.10
C VAL A 2 -15.75 3.63 -6.61
N MET A 3 -16.32 4.54 -7.41
CA MET A 3 -16.31 4.46 -8.88
C MET A 3 -14.98 5.03 -9.39
N GLU A 4 -14.42 4.41 -10.43
CA GLU A 4 -13.20 4.85 -11.12
C GLU A 4 -13.43 6.25 -11.73
N GLU A 5 -12.68 7.26 -11.27
CA GLU A 5 -12.53 8.56 -11.94
C GLU A 5 -11.12 8.64 -12.56
N ASP A 6 -10.98 9.31 -13.70
CA ASP A 6 -9.76 9.36 -14.55
C ASP A 6 -8.46 9.79 -13.82
N THR A 7 -8.59 10.32 -12.61
CA THR A 7 -7.51 10.83 -11.77
C THR A 7 -7.18 9.96 -10.55
N ASP A 8 -7.95 8.90 -10.29
CA ASP A 8 -7.73 8.05 -9.12
C ASP A 8 -6.55 7.09 -9.36
N ILE A 9 -5.74 6.87 -8.32
CA ILE A 9 -4.65 5.91 -8.36
C ILE A 9 -5.23 4.52 -8.11
N LYS A 10 -4.93 3.59 -9.00
CA LYS A 10 -5.22 2.17 -8.78
C LYS A 10 -4.19 1.58 -7.82
N LEU A 11 -4.68 0.99 -6.73
CA LEU A 11 -3.88 0.25 -5.75
C LEU A 11 -4.13 -1.23 -5.93
N LYS A 12 -3.11 -1.97 -6.35
CA LYS A 12 -3.17 -3.42 -6.47
C LYS A 12 -2.55 -4.05 -5.23
N THR A 13 -3.42 -4.40 -4.30
CA THR A 13 -3.05 -4.79 -2.94
C THR A 13 -3.02 -6.31 -2.82
N ARG A 14 -1.87 -6.87 -2.45
CA ARG A 14 -1.72 -8.27 -2.06
C ARG A 14 -1.84 -8.40 -0.54
N PHE A 15 -2.69 -9.30 -0.08
CA PHE A 15 -2.88 -9.60 1.34
C PHE A 15 -3.26 -11.07 1.53
N LEU A 16 -2.48 -11.82 2.33
CA LEU A 16 -2.70 -13.24 2.63
C LEU A 16 -2.99 -14.10 1.37
N GLY A 17 -2.20 -13.91 0.32
CA GLY A 17 -2.33 -14.63 -0.96
C GLY A 17 -3.48 -14.15 -1.87
N GLN A 18 -4.32 -13.23 -1.39
CA GLN A 18 -5.39 -12.61 -2.19
C GLN A 18 -4.90 -11.32 -2.84
N VAL A 19 -5.52 -10.95 -3.97
CA VAL A 19 -5.30 -9.68 -4.65
C VAL A 19 -6.59 -8.87 -4.61
N LEU A 20 -6.49 -7.67 -4.06
CA LEU A 20 -7.55 -6.68 -3.95
C LEU A 20 -7.19 -5.50 -4.86
N VAL A 21 -8.18 -4.96 -5.57
CA VAL A 21 -8.00 -3.74 -6.38
C VAL A 21 -8.80 -2.63 -5.72
N LEU A 22 -8.12 -1.57 -5.34
CA LEU A 22 -8.70 -0.37 -4.73
C LEU A 22 -8.37 0.83 -5.59
N TYR A 23 -9.11 1.90 -5.39
CA TYR A 23 -8.88 3.18 -6.05
C TYR A 23 -8.83 4.26 -4.98
N ALA A 24 -7.83 5.12 -5.06
CA ALA A 24 -7.61 6.18 -4.08
C ALA A 24 -7.30 7.49 -4.79
N ARG A 25 -7.99 8.55 -4.38
CA ARG A 25 -7.85 9.88 -4.97
C ARG A 25 -6.66 10.65 -4.36
N PRO A 26 -5.70 11.12 -5.18
CA PRO A 26 -4.67 12.04 -4.72
C PRO A 26 -5.23 13.42 -4.31
N PRO A 27 -4.58 14.14 -3.37
CA PRO A 27 -3.42 13.72 -2.60
C PRO A 27 -3.80 12.69 -1.51
N LEU A 28 -3.00 11.63 -1.40
CA LEU A 28 -3.23 10.59 -0.39
C LEU A 28 -2.75 11.08 0.98
N GLN A 29 -3.55 10.83 2.02
CA GLN A 29 -3.17 11.06 3.41
C GLN A 29 -2.87 9.71 4.05
N LEU A 30 -1.76 9.60 4.78
CA LEU A 30 -1.24 8.35 5.35
C LEU A 30 -2.31 7.62 6.19
N GLU A 31 -2.98 8.33 7.09
CA GLU A 31 -4.00 7.74 7.96
C GLU A 31 -5.19 7.18 7.16
N SER A 32 -5.66 7.92 6.15
CA SER A 32 -6.77 7.49 5.28
C SER A 32 -6.36 6.33 4.38
N PHE A 33 -5.12 6.34 3.88
CA PHE A 33 -4.54 5.26 3.09
C PHE A 33 -4.44 3.95 3.89
N PHE A 34 -3.90 4.01 5.11
CA PHE A 34 -3.86 2.87 6.01
C PHE A 34 -5.26 2.38 6.40
N SER A 35 -6.19 3.29 6.66
CA SER A 35 -7.58 2.94 6.98
C SER A 35 -8.26 2.22 5.82
N LEU A 36 -8.08 2.70 4.59
CA LEU A 36 -8.58 2.07 3.36
C LEU A 36 -8.02 0.65 3.20
N LEU A 37 -6.72 0.46 3.40
CA LEU A 37 -6.09 -0.87 3.31
C LEU A 37 -6.58 -1.81 4.41
N LYS A 38 -6.72 -1.34 5.65
CA LYS A 38 -7.28 -2.15 6.75
C LYS A 38 -8.71 -2.57 6.47
N GLU A 39 -9.56 -1.65 6.01
CA GLU A 39 -10.94 -1.95 5.65
C GLU A 39 -11.00 -3.00 4.53
N ALA A 40 -10.23 -2.80 3.46
CA ALA A 40 -10.16 -3.74 2.34
C ALA A 40 -9.66 -5.13 2.75
N CYS A 41 -8.69 -5.18 3.66
CA CYS A 41 -8.12 -6.41 4.22
C CYS A 41 -8.97 -7.01 5.35
N GLN A 42 -10.14 -6.42 5.66
CA GLN A 42 -11.03 -6.83 6.76
C GLN A 42 -10.33 -6.87 8.13
N GLN A 43 -9.38 -5.97 8.35
CA GLN A 43 -8.63 -5.85 9.59
C GLN A 43 -9.23 -4.78 10.51
N PRO A 44 -9.34 -5.06 11.81
CA PRO A 44 -9.73 -4.03 12.79
C PRO A 44 -8.78 -2.82 12.75
N SER A 45 -9.32 -1.63 12.94
CA SER A 45 -8.53 -0.38 12.96
C SER A 45 -7.41 -0.40 14.01
N SER A 46 -7.60 -1.14 15.10
CA SER A 46 -6.63 -1.35 16.18
C SER A 46 -5.48 -2.29 15.83
N HIS A 47 -5.61 -3.15 14.81
CA HIS A 47 -4.52 -4.03 14.40
C HIS A 47 -3.44 -3.24 13.65
N ALA A 48 -2.19 -3.48 13.99
CA ALA A 48 -1.05 -3.01 13.22
C ALA A 48 -0.98 -3.79 11.90
N ILE A 49 -0.65 -3.08 10.82
CA ILE A 49 -0.31 -3.66 9.53
C ILE A 49 1.00 -3.03 9.07
N THR A 50 1.78 -3.78 8.30
CA THR A 50 2.93 -3.25 7.56
C THR A 50 2.52 -3.13 6.11
N VAL A 51 2.80 -1.97 5.51
CA VAL A 51 2.48 -1.69 4.11
C VAL A 51 3.78 -1.47 3.36
N LYS A 52 3.97 -2.24 2.30
CA LYS A 52 5.11 -2.09 1.39
C LYS A 52 4.59 -1.87 -0.02
N TRP A 53 5.24 -1.01 -0.79
CA TRP A 53 5.02 -0.92 -2.23
C TRP A 53 6.19 -1.58 -2.96
N ILE A 54 5.95 -2.07 -4.17
CA ILE A 54 6.99 -2.62 -5.03
C ILE A 54 7.46 -1.50 -5.94
N ASP A 55 8.75 -1.15 -5.86
CA ASP A 55 9.33 -0.10 -6.66
C ASP A 55 9.66 -0.53 -8.11
N GLU A 56 10.27 0.38 -8.88
CA GLU A 56 10.63 0.15 -10.29
C GLU A 56 11.69 -0.94 -10.47
N ASP A 57 12.53 -1.18 -9.46
CA ASP A 57 13.55 -2.23 -9.43
C ASP A 57 12.97 -3.58 -8.96
N GLY A 58 11.72 -3.59 -8.48
CA GLY A 58 11.02 -4.76 -7.97
C GLY A 58 11.24 -5.00 -6.48
N ASP A 59 11.85 -4.05 -5.77
CA ASP A 59 12.17 -4.17 -4.36
C ASP A 59 10.97 -3.74 -3.47
N PRO A 60 10.69 -4.47 -2.37
CA PRO A 60 9.64 -4.11 -1.44
C PRO A 60 10.09 -2.97 -0.52
N VAL A 61 9.52 -1.78 -0.71
CA VAL A 61 9.82 -0.57 0.05
C VAL A 61 8.68 -0.26 1.03
N SER A 62 9.00 -0.07 2.32
CA SER A 62 8.01 0.26 3.35
C SER A 62 7.42 1.66 3.20
N ILE A 63 6.15 1.80 3.56
CA ILE A 63 5.46 3.08 3.72
C ILE A 63 5.09 3.24 5.20
N ASP A 64 5.91 3.94 5.96
CA ASP A 64 5.73 4.15 7.41
C ASP A 64 5.42 5.62 7.75
N SER A 65 5.55 6.51 6.77
CA SER A 65 5.38 7.95 6.92
C SER A 65 4.70 8.59 5.71
N GLN A 66 4.13 9.80 5.91
CA GLN A 66 3.50 10.57 4.83
C GLN A 66 4.49 10.84 3.69
N ARG A 67 5.77 11.08 4.03
CA ARG A 67 6.82 11.35 3.05
C ARG A 67 7.08 10.15 2.14
N GLU A 68 7.08 8.93 2.69
CA GLU A 68 7.27 7.71 1.89
C GLU A 68 6.07 7.43 0.99
N LEU A 69 4.85 7.71 1.48
CA LEU A 69 3.65 7.63 0.66
C LEU A 69 3.68 8.63 -0.50
N ASP A 70 4.05 9.89 -0.22
CA ASP A 70 4.17 10.93 -1.23
C ASP A 70 5.24 10.56 -2.28
N GLU A 71 6.35 9.95 -1.85
CA GLU A 71 7.41 9.50 -2.74
C GLU A 71 6.97 8.34 -3.64
N ALA A 72 6.27 7.35 -3.10
CA ALA A 72 5.70 6.25 -3.89
C ALA A 72 4.72 6.77 -4.96
N VAL A 73 3.86 7.72 -4.60
CA VAL A 73 2.94 8.37 -5.55
C VAL A 73 3.71 9.18 -6.60
N ARG A 74 4.76 9.91 -6.20
CA ARG A 74 5.60 10.69 -7.11
C ARG A 74 6.30 9.79 -8.13
N ILE A 75 6.85 8.65 -7.69
CA ILE A 75 7.53 7.69 -8.57
C ILE A 75 6.54 7.08 -9.55
N LEU A 76 5.37 6.62 -9.10
CA LEU A 76 4.30 6.12 -9.96
C LEU A 76 3.95 7.09 -11.11
N GLN A 77 3.80 8.38 -10.78
CA GLN A 77 3.50 9.40 -11.78
C GLN A 77 4.65 9.66 -12.76
N GLN A 78 5.88 9.41 -12.36
CA GLN A 78 7.08 9.61 -13.18
C GLN A 78 7.36 8.41 -14.09
N SER A 79 7.14 7.19 -13.60
CA SER A 79 7.27 5.97 -14.40
C SER A 79 6.19 5.90 -15.48
N GLY A 80 5.05 6.57 -15.27
CA GLY A 80 3.89 6.54 -16.16
C GLY A 80 3.06 5.27 -15.96
N ASP A 81 3.29 4.54 -14.88
CA ASP A 81 2.54 3.36 -14.52
C ASP A 81 1.11 3.71 -14.10
N ALA A 82 0.20 2.77 -14.38
CA ALA A 82 -1.22 2.93 -14.07
C ALA A 82 -1.58 2.51 -12.64
N GLU A 83 -0.71 1.76 -11.94
CA GLU A 83 -1.04 1.14 -10.67
C GLU A 83 0.13 1.07 -9.69
N LEU A 84 -0.16 1.32 -8.41
CA LEU A 84 0.77 1.09 -7.30
C LEU A 84 0.59 -0.34 -6.81
N ASN A 85 1.63 -1.16 -6.90
CA ASN A 85 1.64 -2.53 -6.39
C ASN A 85 1.94 -2.49 -4.89
N ILE A 86 0.97 -2.87 -4.07
CA ILE A 86 1.04 -2.81 -2.61
C ILE A 86 1.01 -4.22 -2.03
N HIS A 87 1.87 -4.51 -1.06
CA HIS A 87 1.80 -5.68 -0.21
C HIS A 87 1.43 -5.24 1.22
N VAL A 88 0.42 -5.89 1.79
CA VAL A 88 0.01 -5.68 3.18
C VAL A 88 0.33 -6.93 3.98
N PHE A 89 0.96 -6.74 5.13
CA PHE A 89 1.29 -7.79 6.09
C PHE A 89 0.65 -7.49 7.45
N LEU A 90 0.33 -8.53 8.20
CA LEU A 90 -0.18 -8.39 9.55
C LEU A 90 0.95 -8.03 10.52
N GLY A 91 0.69 -7.11 11.44
CA GLY A 91 1.64 -6.70 12.46
C GLY A 91 2.81 -5.89 11.89
N GLN A 92 3.94 -5.98 12.59
CA GLN A 92 5.21 -5.35 12.26
C GLN A 92 6.30 -6.42 12.24
N PRO A 93 7.39 -6.23 11.49
CA PRO A 93 8.53 -7.13 11.53
C PRO A 93 9.09 -7.20 12.97
N ALA A 94 9.58 -8.37 13.37
CA ALA A 94 10.07 -8.59 14.74
C ALA A 94 11.24 -7.67 15.11
N LEU A 95 12.06 -7.31 14.12
CA LEU A 95 13.16 -6.35 14.22
C LEU A 95 13.25 -5.54 12.92
N PRO A 96 13.81 -4.31 12.96
CA PRO A 96 14.14 -3.56 11.75
C PRO A 96 15.03 -4.39 10.80
N GLY A 97 14.67 -4.44 9.52
CA GLY A 97 15.39 -5.19 8.48
C GLY A 97 15.03 -6.68 8.40
N LEU A 98 14.12 -7.20 9.23
CA LEU A 98 13.56 -8.54 9.07
C LEU A 98 12.28 -8.52 8.21
N PRO A 99 11.95 -9.64 7.53
CA PRO A 99 10.68 -9.78 6.82
C PRO A 99 9.50 -9.82 7.79
N CYS A 100 8.32 -9.42 7.30
CA CYS A 100 7.06 -9.61 7.99
C CYS A 100 6.60 -11.08 7.91
N GLU A 101 5.70 -11.49 8.80
CA GLU A 101 5.06 -12.80 8.66
C GLU A 101 4.24 -12.86 7.35
N GLY A 102 4.55 -13.83 6.49
CA GLY A 102 3.93 -13.98 5.17
C GLY A 102 4.59 -13.17 4.05
N GLU A 103 5.73 -12.54 4.31
CA GLU A 103 6.63 -12.00 3.29
C GLU A 103 7.57 -13.13 2.81
N ASP A 104 7.48 -13.49 1.52
CA ASP A 104 8.19 -14.61 0.87
C ASP A 104 9.01 -14.08 -0.32
#